data_AF-A0A3E1HEV8-F1
#
_entry.id   AF-A0A3E1HEV8-F1
#
_cell.length_a   1.000
_cell.length_b   1.000
_cell.length_c   1.000
_cell.angle_alpha   90.00
_cell.angle_beta   90.00
_cell.angle_gamma   90.00
#
_symmetry.space_group_name_H-M   'P 1'
#
loop_
_entity.id
_entity.type
_entity.pdbx_description
1 polymer ?
#
loop_
_entity_poly.entity_id
_entity_poly.type
_entity_poly.pdbx_seq_one_letter_code
_entity_poly.pdbx_strand_id
1 'polypeptide(L)' 'MSHSWVEKVDQALIGSCTNSQLEDLEIAAQVLRGKTVVSGVRLVVTPASTGQPCSCAIRRT' A
#
# COMPACT_ATOMS: atom_id res chain seq x y z
N MET A 1 16.78 -15.91 -24.34
CA MET A 1 16.16 -14.59 -24.08
C MET A 1 15.26 -14.74 -22.86
N SER A 2 15.87 -14.78 -21.68
CA SER A 2 15.20 -14.92 -20.39
C SER A 2 14.70 -13.54 -19.95
N HIS A 3 13.45 -13.21 -20.28
CA HIS A 3 12.79 -12.04 -19.70
C HIS A 3 12.46 -12.34 -18.23
N SER A 4 13.40 -12.04 -17.35
CA SER A 4 13.17 -12.00 -15.91
C SER A 4 12.50 -10.65 -15.60
N TRP A 5 11.18 -10.56 -15.73
CA TRP A 5 10.39 -9.37 -15.39
C TRP A 5 10.25 -9.18 -13.88
N VAL A 6 11.35 -9.23 -13.15
CA VAL A 6 11.38 -8.90 -11.72
C VAL A 6 12.22 -7.64 -11.57
N GLU A 7 11.59 -6.52 -11.92
CA GLU A 7 12.15 -5.21 -11.71
C GLU A 7 12.02 -4.82 -10.23
N LYS A 8 13.05 -4.16 -9.72
CA LYS A 8 13.08 -3.69 -8.34
C LYS A 8 12.07 -2.55 -8.18
N VAL A 9 11.18 -2.65 -7.21
CA VAL A 9 10.19 -1.61 -6.91
C VAL A 9 10.76 -0.69 -5.84
N ASP A 10 10.90 0.60 -6.16
CA ASP A 10 11.37 1.59 -5.18
C ASP A 10 10.23 2.18 -4.34
N GLN A 11 9.03 2.33 -4.93
CA GLN A 11 7.86 2.84 -4.22
C GLN A 11 6.59 2.10 -4.62
N ALA A 12 5.71 1.88 -3.63
CA ALA A 12 4.36 1.35 -3.83
C ALA A 12 3.35 2.37 -3.31
N LEU A 13 2.39 2.73 -4.16
CA LEU A 13 1.29 3.64 -3.82
C LEU A 13 -0.02 2.85 -3.75
N ILE A 14 -0.72 2.93 -2.63
CA ILE A 14 -2.06 2.36 -2.45
C ILE A 14 -3.00 3.52 -2.17
N GLY A 15 -4.01 3.70 -3.00
CA GLY A 15 -4.88 4.86 -2.93
C GLY A 15 -4.52 5.95 -3.94
N SER A 16 -5.16 5.86 -5.10
CA SER A 16 -5.24 6.92 -6.12
C SER A 16 -6.69 7.41 -6.22
N CYS A 17 -6.97 8.48 -6.96
CA CYS A 17 -8.34 8.96 -7.20
C CYS A 17 -9.31 7.90 -7.74
N THR A 18 -8.80 6.75 -8.20
CA THR A 18 -9.56 5.60 -8.70
C THR A 18 -9.66 4.42 -7.72
N ASN A 19 -8.78 4.28 -6.73
CA ASN A 19 -8.69 3.09 -5.87
C ASN A 19 -8.43 3.44 -4.40
N SER A 20 -9.27 4.30 -3.84
CA SER A 20 -9.10 4.80 -2.46
C SER A 20 -10.31 4.55 -1.56
N GLN A 21 -11.25 3.69 -1.98
CA GLN A 21 -12.40 3.33 -1.15
C GLN A 21 -11.95 2.60 0.12
N LEU A 22 -12.78 2.64 1.15
CA LEU A 22 -12.44 2.00 2.43
C LEU A 22 -12.21 0.49 2.25
N GLU A 23 -13.05 -0.20 1.48
CA GLU A 23 -12.85 -1.62 1.15
C GLU A 23 -11.47 -1.91 0.55
N ASP A 24 -10.99 -1.09 -0.40
CA ASP A 24 -9.69 -1.28 -1.04
C ASP A 24 -8.55 -1.17 -0.01
N LEU A 25 -8.65 -0.20 0.90
CA LEU A 25 -7.66 0.02 1.96
C LEU A 25 -7.71 -1.06 3.04
N GLU A 26 -8.90 -1.57 3.37
CA GLU A 26 -9.06 -2.66 4.32
C GLU A 26 -8.45 -3.97 3.80
N ILE A 27 -8.67 -4.29 2.52
CA ILE A 27 -8.04 -5.44 1.87
C ILE A 27 -6.52 -5.26 1.86
N ALA A 28 -6.04 -4.08 1.47
CA ALA A 28 -4.61 -3.77 1.51
C ALA A 28 -4.02 -3.91 2.93
N ALA A 29 -4.72 -3.41 3.94
CA ALA A 29 -4.30 -3.52 5.35
C ALA A 29 -4.28 -4.98 5.83
N GLN A 30 -5.22 -5.82 5.38
CA GLN A 30 -5.21 -7.25 5.69
C GLN A 30 -4.02 -7.96 5.05
N VAL A 31 -3.70 -7.64 3.79
CA VAL A 31 -2.52 -8.21 3.11
C VAL A 31 -1.22 -7.76 3.78
N LEU A 32 -1.15 -6.49 4.20
CA LEU A 32 0.02 -5.92 4.88
C LEU A 32 0.12 -6.32 6.36
N ARG A 33 -0.96 -6.80 6.98
CA ARG A 33 -0.98 -7.15 8.41
C ARG A 33 0.05 -8.25 8.70
N GLY A 34 1.00 -7.94 9.58
CA GLY A 34 2.05 -8.88 9.98
C GLY A 34 3.17 -9.06 8.95
N LYS A 35 3.15 -8.28 7.86
CA LYS A 35 4.25 -8.23 6.89
C LYS A 35 5.02 -6.92 7.07
N THR A 36 6.34 -6.99 6.91
CA THR A 36 7.21 -5.81 6.94
C THR A 36 7.59 -5.42 5.51
N VAL A 37 7.54 -4.14 5.19
CA VAL A 37 8.00 -3.63 3.90
C VAL A 37 9.52 -3.81 3.80
N VAL A 38 10.01 -4.28 2.65
CA VAL A 38 11.45 -4.48 2.44
C VAL A 38 12.18 -3.15 2.61
N SER A 39 13.30 -3.18 3.33
CA SER A 39 14.17 -2.02 3.53
C SER A 39 14.61 -1.44 2.18
N GLY A 40 14.28 -0.17 1.93
CA GLY A 40 14.55 0.53 0.67
C GLY A 40 13.33 0.70 -0.23
N VAL A 41 12.18 0.11 0.11
CA VAL A 41 10.92 0.34 -0.60
C VAL A 41 10.04 1.28 0.21
N ARG A 42 9.52 2.34 -0.41
CA ARG A 42 8.60 3.27 0.25
C ARG A 42 7.16 2.90 -0.06
N LEU A 43 6.41 2.49 0.97
CA LEU A 43 4.97 2.33 0.87
C LEU A 43 4.26 3.64 1.24
N VAL A 44 3.42 4.14 0.34
CA VAL A 44 2.58 5.33 0.54
C VAL A 44 1.13 4.92 0.42
N VAL A 45 0.30 5.28 1.41
CA VAL A 45 -1.12 4.97 1.43
C VAL A 45 -1.91 6.28 1.53
N THR A 46 -2.80 6.55 0.57
CA THR A 46 -3.59 7.79 0.51
C THR A 46 -5.09 7.47 0.52
N PRO A 47 -5.85 7.86 1.55
CA PRO A 47 -7.29 7.60 1.60
C PRO A 47 -8.10 8.52 0.69
N ALA A 48 -9.29 8.05 0.24
CA ALA A 48 -10.15 8.76 -0.72
C ALA A 48 -10.74 10.05 -0.16
N SER A 49 -10.89 10.13 1.16
CA SER A 49 -11.58 11.26 1.78
C SER A 49 -10.98 11.61 3.13
N THR A 50 -10.96 12.91 3.39
CA THR A 50 -10.49 13.55 4.62
C THR A 50 -11.36 13.21 5.84
N GLY A 51 -12.52 12.56 5.64
CA GLY A 51 -13.52 12.31 6.67
C GLY A 51 -13.41 10.97 7.39
N GLN A 52 -12.65 10.00 6.87
CA GLN A 52 -12.51 8.68 7.49
C GLN A 52 -11.05 8.36 7.80
N PRO A 53 -10.64 8.37 9.07
CA PRO A 53 -9.33 7.85 9.45
C PRO A 53 -9.31 6.34 9.16
N CYS A 54 -8.32 5.86 8.39
CA CYS A 54 -8.04 4.42 8.29
C CYS A 54 -7.77 3.94 9.73
N SER A 55 -8.75 3.26 10.33
CA SER A 55 -8.62 2.65 11.66
C SER A 55 -7.43 1.69 11.71
N CYS A 56 -7.14 1.12 10.54
CA CYS A 56 -5.88 0.60 10.04
C CYS A 56 -4.79 1.67 9.91
N ALA A 57 -4.36 2.29 11.01
CA ALA A 57 -3.10 3.04 10.98
C ALA A 57 -1.97 2.04 10.69
N ILE A 58 -1.63 1.86 9.40
CA ILE A 58 -0.49 1.08 8.94
C ILE A 58 0.71 1.78 9.56
N ARG A 59 1.18 1.24 10.69
CA ARG A 59 2.39 1.70 11.36
C ARG A 59 3.46 1.78 10.27
N ARG A 60 4.15 2.92 10.18
CA ARG A 60 5.40 3.02 9.43
C ARG A 60 6.34 1.93 9.98
N THR A 61 6.39 0.79 9.32
CA THR A 61 7.39 -0.27 9.51
C THR A 61 8.21 -0.32 8.25
#